data_AF-G4D6V1-F1
#
_entry.id   AF-G4D6V1-F1
#
_cell.length_a   1.000
_cell.length_b   1.000
_cell.length_c   1.000
_cell.angle_alpha   90.00
_cell.angle_beta   90.00
_cell.angle_gamma   90.00
#
_symmetry.space_group_name_H-M   'P 1'
#
loop_
_entity.id
_entity.type
_entity.pdbx_description
1 polymer ?
#
loop_
_entity_poly.entity_id
_entity_poly.type
_entity_poly.pdbx_seq_one_letter_code
_entity_poly.pdbx_strand_id
1 'polypeptide(L)'
;MVSHLLGVTKKVSLEEDVASELYFFENYIRDEILSAQKIKQDVSTGFKIINTERVNKKIVQKTIHFELRNKNILRVVSGEKGNNSLISKVEVFDVKCTDDYIKIDMEMINGKKREILVAIRNRE
;
A
#
# COMPACT_ATOMS: atom_id res chain seq x y z
N MET A 1 49.75 -18.75 0.31
CA MET A 1 49.15 -18.82 1.68
C MET A 1 49.10 -17.39 2.20
N VAL A 2 47.99 -16.77 2.60
CA VAL A 2 46.68 -17.26 3.02
C VAL A 2 45.62 -16.28 2.52
N SER A 3 44.56 -16.85 1.95
CA SER A 3 43.30 -16.24 1.55
C SER A 3 42.64 -15.47 2.70
N HIS A 4 42.23 -14.23 2.49
CA HIS A 4 41.15 -13.60 3.27
C HIS A 4 40.15 -12.96 2.29
N LEU A 5 39.42 -13.84 1.60
CA LEU A 5 38.07 -13.54 1.13
C LEU A 5 37.21 -13.29 2.39
N LEU A 6 37.07 -12.03 2.77
CA LEU A 6 36.02 -11.59 3.68
C LEU A 6 34.68 -11.70 2.93
N GLY A 7 34.18 -12.93 2.89
CA GLY A 7 32.79 -13.22 2.56
C GLY A 7 31.91 -12.65 3.65
N VAL A 8 31.58 -11.36 3.55
CA VAL A 8 30.47 -10.75 4.26
C VAL A 8 29.19 -11.24 3.57
N THR A 9 28.84 -12.52 3.79
CA THR A 9 27.49 -12.99 3.53
C THR A 9 26.60 -12.36 4.59
N LYS A 10 26.04 -11.20 4.23
CA LYS A 10 24.95 -10.55 4.93
C LYS A 10 23.82 -11.57 5.06
N LYS A 11 23.77 -12.28 6.20
CA LYS A 11 22.52 -12.83 6.74
C LYS A 11 21.68 -11.63 7.17
N VAL A 12 21.14 -10.89 6.22
CA VAL A 12 19.93 -10.11 6.52
C VAL A 12 18.90 -11.18 6.77
N SER A 13 18.46 -11.28 8.03
CA SER A 13 17.54 -12.33 8.41
C SER A 13 16.21 -12.11 7.67
N LEU A 14 15.59 -13.18 7.19
CA LEU A 14 14.27 -13.13 6.53
C LEU A 14 13.24 -12.33 7.36
N GLU A 15 13.42 -12.30 8.68
CA GLU A 15 12.57 -11.55 9.60
C GLU A 15 12.76 -10.03 9.56
N GLU A 16 13.98 -9.55 9.33
CA GLU A 16 14.31 -8.12 9.16
C GLU A 16 13.81 -7.60 7.82
N ASP A 17 13.91 -8.40 6.76
CA ASP A 17 13.37 -8.06 5.44
C ASP A 17 11.84 -7.89 5.49
N VAL A 18 11.14 -8.79 6.19
CA VAL A 18 9.68 -8.70 6.33
C VAL A 18 9.25 -7.54 7.25
N ALA A 19 9.99 -7.27 8.32
CA ALA A 19 9.72 -6.11 9.16
C ALA A 19 9.90 -4.80 8.37
N SER A 20 10.90 -4.76 7.49
CA SER A 20 11.14 -3.62 6.58
C SER A 20 10.05 -3.48 5.52
N GLU A 21 9.56 -4.59 4.96
CA GLU A 21 8.45 -4.59 3.99
C GLU A 21 7.15 -4.08 4.63
N LEU A 22 6.81 -4.55 5.83
CA LEU A 22 5.65 -4.08 6.59
C LEU A 22 5.74 -2.58 6.91
N TYR A 23 6.92 -2.13 7.34
CA TYR A 23 7.17 -0.72 7.63
C TYR A 23 7.04 0.14 6.36
N PHE A 24 7.60 -0.31 5.24
CA PHE A 24 7.47 0.39 3.96
C PHE A 24 6.01 0.47 3.52
N PHE A 25 5.28 -0.64 3.57
CA PHE A 25 3.87 -0.70 3.21
C PHE A 25 3.03 0.27 4.04
N GLU A 26 3.24 0.27 5.37
CA GLU A 26 2.49 1.13 6.28
C GLU A 26 2.68 2.61 5.96
N ASN A 27 3.93 3.04 5.79
CA ASN A 27 4.22 4.42 5.44
C ASN A 27 3.66 4.78 4.06
N TYR A 28 3.82 3.89 3.08
CA TYR A 28 3.32 4.11 1.73
C TYR A 28 1.79 4.33 1.70
N ILE A 29 1.02 3.45 2.35
CA ILE A 29 -0.44 3.61 2.42
C ILE A 29 -0.83 4.85 3.22
N ARG A 30 -0.16 5.15 4.34
CA ARG A 30 -0.43 6.37 5.11
C ARG A 30 -0.23 7.61 4.24
N ASP A 31 0.85 7.68 3.48
CA ASP A 31 1.16 8.82 2.61
C ASP A 31 0.12 8.99 1.50
N GLU A 32 -0.31 7.90 0.85
CA GLU A 32 -1.37 7.92 -0.16
C GLU A 32 -2.71 8.40 0.44
N ILE A 33 -3.05 7.96 1.66
CA ILE A 33 -4.28 8.38 2.37
C ILE A 33 -4.19 9.85 2.80
N LEU A 34 -3.05 10.30 3.35
CA LEU A 34 -2.86 11.67 3.83
C LEU A 34 -2.78 12.71 2.70
N SER A 35 -2.29 12.28 1.53
CA SER A 35 -2.23 13.11 0.32
C SER A 35 -3.56 13.14 -0.45
N ALA A 36 -4.51 12.25 -0.13
CA ALA A 36 -5.80 12.19 -0.78
C ALA A 36 -6.57 13.51 -0.65
N GLN A 37 -7.18 13.95 -1.75
CA GLN A 37 -8.21 15.00 -1.70
C GLN A 37 -9.51 14.42 -1.15
N LYS A 38 -9.90 13.24 -1.62
CA LYS A 38 -11.11 12.56 -1.17
C LYS A 38 -10.92 11.06 -1.06
N ILE A 39 -11.45 10.49 0.00
CA ILE A 39 -11.53 9.05 0.22
C ILE A 39 -13.00 8.65 0.21
N LYS A 40 -13.31 7.54 -0.45
CA LYS A 40 -14.65 6.94 -0.45
C LYS A 40 -14.55 5.46 -0.20
N GLN A 41 -15.49 4.93 0.57
CA GLN A 41 -15.70 3.48 0.68
C GLN A 41 -16.02 2.87 -0.70
N ASP A 42 -15.53 1.66 -0.93
CA ASP A 42 -15.72 0.92 -2.15
C ASP A 42 -15.97 -0.56 -1.83
N VAL A 43 -17.06 -1.13 -2.36
CA VAL A 43 -17.46 -2.51 -2.01
C VAL A 43 -16.47 -3.55 -2.53
N SER A 44 -15.85 -3.30 -3.69
CA SER A 44 -14.92 -4.26 -4.30
C SER A 44 -13.52 -4.22 -3.69
N THR A 45 -13.09 -3.05 -3.23
CA THR A 45 -11.67 -2.80 -2.89
C THR A 45 -11.48 -2.26 -1.47
N GLY A 46 -12.55 -2.14 -0.69
CA GLY A 46 -12.58 -1.51 0.63
C GLY A 46 -12.71 0.01 0.54
N PHE A 47 -11.79 0.67 -0.17
CA PHE A 47 -11.83 2.12 -0.40
C PHE A 47 -11.13 2.53 -1.70
N LYS A 48 -11.41 3.76 -2.13
CA LYS A 48 -10.71 4.44 -3.20
C LYS A 48 -10.31 5.86 -2.81
N ILE A 49 -9.13 6.24 -3.24
CA ILE A 49 -8.60 7.59 -3.16
C ILE A 49 -8.92 8.29 -4.48
N ILE A 50 -9.52 9.47 -4.40
CA ILE A 50 -9.92 10.29 -5.53
C ILE A 50 -9.14 11.60 -5.44
N ASN A 51 -8.29 11.81 -6.44
CA ASN A 51 -7.52 13.03 -6.64
C ASN A 51 -7.92 13.68 -7.97
N THR A 52 -7.85 14.99 -8.03
CA THR A 52 -8.09 15.78 -9.24
C THR A 52 -6.83 16.54 -9.59
N GLU A 53 -6.45 16.45 -10.86
CA GLU A 53 -5.25 17.08 -11.41
C GLU A 53 -5.61 17.92 -12.62
N ARG A 54 -4.91 19.05 -12.81
CA ARG A 54 -5.10 19.91 -13.97
C ARG A 54 -4.07 19.56 -15.04
N VAL A 55 -4.51 18.92 -16.10
CA VAL A 55 -3.67 18.53 -17.25
C VAL A 55 -4.13 19.29 -18.48
N ASN A 56 -3.24 20.05 -19.13
CA ASN A 56 -3.54 20.81 -20.35
C ASN A 56 -4.83 21.65 -20.24
N LYS A 57 -4.98 22.39 -19.13
CA LYS A 57 -6.15 23.23 -18.77
C LYS A 57 -7.46 22.46 -18.50
N LYS A 58 -7.50 21.13 -18.63
CA LYS A 58 -8.64 20.29 -18.25
C LYS A 58 -8.46 19.71 -16.85
N ILE A 59 -9.56 19.56 -16.12
CA ILE A 59 -9.57 18.84 -14.83
C ILE A 59 -9.76 17.36 -15.13
N VAL A 60 -8.84 16.53 -14.67
CA VAL A 60 -8.87 15.07 -14.81
C VAL A 60 -8.94 14.46 -13.42
N GLN A 61 -9.82 13.48 -13.23
CA GLN A 61 -9.92 12.73 -11.99
C GLN A 61 -9.04 11.48 -12.06
N LYS A 62 -8.12 11.35 -11.12
CA LYS A 62 -7.30 10.16 -10.90
C LYS A 62 -7.85 9.40 -9.69
N THR A 63 -8.23 8.15 -9.91
CA THR A 63 -8.76 7.29 -8.84
C THR A 63 -7.77 6.17 -8.57
N ILE A 64 -7.38 6.01 -7.32
CA ILE A 64 -6.44 4.99 -6.84
C ILE A 64 -7.21 4.04 -5.92
N HIS A 65 -6.97 2.75 -6.05
CA HIS A 65 -7.50 1.73 -5.15
C HIS A 65 -6.48 0.59 -5.00
N PHE A 66 -6.67 -0.23 -3.96
CA PHE A 66 -5.81 -1.36 -3.67
C PHE A 66 -6.57 -2.66 -3.89
N GLU A 67 -5.95 -3.59 -4.60
CA GLU A 67 -6.55 -4.89 -4.89
C GLU A 67 -5.64 -6.02 -4.42
N LEU A 68 -6.23 -7.03 -3.79
CA LEU A 68 -5.55 -8.27 -3.49
C LEU A 68 -5.72 -9.24 -4.67
N ARG A 69 -4.62 -9.58 -5.36
CA ARG A 69 -4.61 -10.58 -6.43
C ARG A 69 -3.50 -11.60 -6.20
N ASN A 70 -3.86 -12.88 -6.06
CA ASN A 70 -2.90 -13.96 -5.85
C ASN A 70 -1.90 -13.67 -4.72
N LYS A 71 -2.40 -13.27 -3.53
CA LYS A 71 -1.56 -12.87 -2.38
C LYS A 71 -0.68 -11.64 -2.61
N ASN A 72 -0.95 -10.83 -3.64
CA ASN A 72 -0.25 -9.57 -3.90
C ASN A 72 -1.20 -8.40 -3.72
N ILE A 73 -0.80 -7.41 -2.92
CA ILE A 73 -1.47 -6.12 -2.89
C ILE A 73 -0.95 -5.30 -4.06
N LEU A 74 -1.85 -4.94 -4.96
CA LEU A 74 -1.58 -4.11 -6.11
C LEU A 74 -2.22 -2.74 -5.89
N ARG A 75 -1.44 -1.69 -6.11
CA ARG A 75 -2.00 -0.35 -6.28
C ARG A 75 -2.44 -0.19 -7.73
N VAL A 76 -3.71 0.16 -7.94
CA VAL A 76 -4.31 0.32 -9.26
C VAL A 76 -4.75 1.76 -9.45
N VAL A 77 -4.41 2.35 -10.59
CA VAL A 77 -4.85 3.69 -10.99
C VAL A 77 -5.88 3.57 -12.11
N SER A 78 -7.11 3.98 -11.85
CA SER A 78 -8.17 4.00 -12.87
C SER A 78 -7.80 4.93 -14.03
N GLY A 79 -7.89 4.41 -15.25
CA GLY A 79 -7.60 5.16 -16.49
C GLY A 79 -6.17 4.99 -17.02
N GLU A 80 -5.25 4.44 -16.22
CA GLU A 80 -3.89 4.10 -16.67
C GLU A 80 -3.81 2.59 -16.91
N LYS A 81 -3.98 2.14 -18.15
CA LYS A 81 -3.79 0.72 -18.49
C LYS A 81 -2.33 0.33 -18.23
N GLY A 82 -2.10 -0.54 -17.24
CA GLY A 82 -0.80 -1.17 -16.97
C GLY A 82 0.00 -0.59 -15.83
N ASN A 83 -0.47 0.46 -15.15
CA ASN A 83 0.24 1.08 -14.02
C ASN A 83 -0.17 0.45 -12.67
N ASN A 84 -0.07 -0.88 -12.60
CA ASN A 84 -0.31 -1.61 -11.36
C ASN A 84 1.03 -1.85 -10.67
N SER A 85 1.25 -1.21 -9.53
CA SER A 85 2.47 -1.41 -8.73
C SER A 85 2.23 -2.47 -7.68
N LEU A 86 3.11 -3.48 -7.64
CA LEU A 86 3.16 -4.43 -6.51
C LEU A 86 3.64 -3.66 -5.28
N ILE A 87 2.82 -3.64 -4.22
CA ILE A 87 3.16 -2.98 -2.97
C ILE A 87 3.72 -3.97 -1.97
N SER A 88 3.05 -5.11 -1.77
CA SER A 88 3.49 -6.14 -0.81
C SER A 88 2.83 -7.50 -1.07
N LYS A 89 3.40 -8.56 -0.49
CA LYS A 89 2.85 -9.92 -0.51
C LYS A 89 2.26 -10.33 0.85
N VAL A 90 0.98 -10.69 0.85
CA VAL A 90 0.21 -10.97 2.06
C VAL A 90 -0.71 -12.17 1.87
N GLU A 91 -1.02 -12.88 2.95
CA GLU A 91 -2.08 -13.89 2.98
C GLU A 91 -3.45 -13.27 3.19
N VAL A 92 -3.53 -12.25 4.04
CA VAL A 92 -4.77 -11.55 4.38
C VAL A 92 -4.58 -10.05 4.17
N PHE A 93 -5.57 -9.42 3.56
CA PHE A 93 -5.71 -7.97 3.40
C PHE A 93 -7.18 -7.61 3.60
N ASP A 94 -7.55 -7.29 4.83
CA ASP A 94 -8.91 -6.88 5.19
C ASP A 94 -8.94 -5.37 5.43
N VAL A 95 -9.95 -4.71 4.88
CA VAL A 95 -10.04 -3.24 4.87
C VAL A 95 -11.42 -2.81 5.29
N LYS A 96 -11.47 -2.03 6.36
CA LYS A 96 -12.67 -1.36 6.84
C LYS A 96 -12.53 0.15 6.66
N CYS A 97 -13.32 0.72 5.77
CA CYS A 97 -13.43 2.16 5.56
C CYS A 97 -14.71 2.68 6.21
N THR A 98 -14.60 3.79 6.93
CA THR A 98 -15.71 4.59 7.45
C THR A 98 -15.61 6.01 6.90
N ASP A 99 -16.45 6.93 7.36
CA ASP A 99 -16.31 8.36 7.02
C ASP A 99 -15.13 9.02 7.75
N ASP A 100 -14.74 8.50 8.92
CA ASP A 100 -13.73 9.11 9.79
C ASP A 100 -12.34 8.46 9.69
N TYR A 101 -12.28 7.18 9.34
CA TYR A 101 -11.02 6.42 9.31
C TYR A 101 -11.05 5.24 8.34
N ILE A 102 -9.84 4.81 7.96
CA ILE A 102 -9.57 3.52 7.33
C ILE A 102 -8.79 2.66 8.32
N LYS A 103 -9.26 1.43 8.54
CA LYS A 103 -8.55 0.36 9.24
C LYS A 103 -8.16 -0.72 8.24
N ILE A 104 -6.90 -1.14 8.27
CA ILE A 104 -6.37 -2.20 7.42
C ILE A 104 -5.73 -3.24 8.33
N ASP A 105 -6.26 -4.46 8.28
CA ASP A 105 -5.71 -5.63 8.96
C ASP A 105 -5.02 -6.52 7.92
N MET A 106 -3.75 -6.82 8.14
CA MET A 106 -2.97 -7.66 7.22
C MET A 106 -2.21 -8.76 7.93
N GLU A 107 -2.01 -9.85 7.18
CA GLU A 107 -1.20 -10.99 7.58
C GLU A 107 -0.22 -11.32 6.46
N MET A 108 1.07 -11.24 6.75
CA MET A 108 2.15 -11.55 5.82
C MET A 108 2.24 -13.06 5.58
N ILE A 109 2.91 -13.48 4.49
CA ILE A 109 3.11 -14.90 4.13
C ILE A 109 3.81 -15.71 5.25
N ASN A 110 4.55 -15.07 6.13
CA ASN A 110 5.21 -15.72 7.26
C ASN A 110 4.39 -15.68 8.58
N GLY A 111 3.12 -15.29 8.53
CA GLY A 111 2.21 -15.24 9.68
C GLY A 111 2.32 -13.98 10.56
N LYS A 112 3.22 -13.04 10.25
CA LYS A 112 3.28 -11.76 10.97
C LYS A 112 2.05 -10.91 10.64
N LYS A 113 1.41 -10.34 11.66
CA LYS A 113 0.20 -9.51 11.51
C LYS A 113 0.52 -8.04 11.77
N ARG A 114 -0.19 -7.15 11.06
CA ARG A 114 -0.13 -5.71 11.26
C ARG A 114 -1.52 -5.10 11.13
N GLU A 115 -1.79 -4.14 12.00
CA GLU A 115 -2.98 -3.30 11.94
C GLU A 115 -2.53 -1.88 11.61
N ILE A 116 -3.17 -1.26 10.62
CA ILE A 116 -2.95 0.13 10.25
C ILE A 116 -4.27 0.87 10.44
N LEU A 117 -4.22 1.97 11.20
CA LEU A 117 -5.34 2.87 11.39
C LEU A 117 -4.95 4.27 10.94
N VAL A 118 -5.72 4.83 10.00
CA VAL A 118 -5.49 6.17 9.44
C VAL A 118 -6.78 6.96 9.45
N ALA A 119 -6.75 8.16 10.04
CA ALA A 119 -7.88 9.08 10.01
C ALA A 119 -8.06 9.68 8.61
N ILE A 120 -9.30 9.79 8.15
CA ILE A 120 -9.67 10.42 6.89
C ILE A 120 -9.76 11.93 7.11
N ARG A 121 -9.05 12.69 6.27
CA ARG A 121 -9.15 14.14 6.23
C ARG A 121 -9.42 14.56 4.79
N ASN A 122 -10.68 14.47 4.39
CA ASN A 122 -11.10 14.94 3.07
C ASN A 122 -10.86 16.45 2.97
N ARG A 123 -10.21 16.87 1.89
CA ARG A 123 -9.96 18.28 1.58
C ARG A 123 -11.14 18.76 0.74
N GLU A 124 -11.89 19.72 1.27
CA GLU A 124 -12.97 20.41 0.55
C GLU A 124 -12.44 21.30 -0.58
#